data_AF-A0A538GJK3-F1
#
_entry.id   AF-A0A538GJK3-F1
#
_cell.length_a   1.000
_cell.length_b   1.000
_cell.length_c   1.000
_cell.angle_alpha   90.00
_cell.angle_beta   90.00
_cell.angle_gamma   90.00
#
_symmetry.space_group_name_H-M   'P 1'
#
loop_
_entity.id
_entity.type
_entity.pdbx_description
1 polymer ?
#
loop_
_entity_poly.entity_id
_entity_poly.type
_entity_poly.pdbx_seq_one_letter_code
_entity_poly.pdbx_strand_id
1 'polypeptide(L)'
;MSVPPSALLQTPGYLVADADGRLVGRVECAMYGTQPEVPDALSVRRGFFARRRRLVPADAIDQIDRSSGVVGLSVARDSLRSFL
;
A
#
# COMPACT_ATOMS: atom_id res chain seq x y z
N MET A 1 14.56 6.37 0.10
CA MET A 1 14.64 6.28 1.58
C MET A 1 13.58 5.28 2.01
N SER A 2 13.87 4.29 2.86
CA SER A 2 12.83 3.37 3.34
C SER A 2 11.86 4.11 4.26
N VAL A 3 10.57 3.92 4.01
CA VAL A 3 9.49 4.51 4.80
C VAL A 3 9.47 3.89 6.21
N PRO A 4 9.33 4.66 7.29
CA PRO A 4 9.32 4.08 8.63
C PRO A 4 8.07 3.20 8.84
N PRO A 5 8.18 2.05 9.52
CA PRO A 5 7.07 1.11 9.70
C PRO A 5 5.85 1.73 10.40
N SER A 6 6.11 2.64 11.36
CA SER A 6 5.05 3.37 12.07
C SER A 6 4.20 4.25 11.15
N ALA A 7 4.74 4.71 10.01
CA ALA A 7 3.96 5.49 9.06
C ALA A 7 2.87 4.65 8.38
N LEU A 8 3.09 3.34 8.19
CA LEU A 8 2.10 2.44 7.57
C LEU A 8 0.81 2.36 8.40
N LEU A 9 0.92 2.43 9.72
CA LEU A 9 -0.22 2.40 10.64
C LEU A 9 -1.13 3.64 10.52
N GLN A 10 -0.61 4.74 9.96
CA GLN A 10 -1.37 5.98 9.75
C GLN A 10 -1.97 6.10 8.35
N THR A 11 -1.70 5.14 7.46
CA THR A 11 -2.22 5.12 6.09
C THR A 11 -3.58 4.45 5.88
N PRO A 12 -4.26 3.79 6.85
CA PRO A 12 -5.61 3.29 6.61
C PRO A 12 -6.53 4.37 6.03
N GLY A 13 -7.18 4.04 4.91
CA GLY A 13 -8.03 4.98 4.17
C GLY A 13 -7.30 5.87 3.15
N TYR A 14 -5.98 5.77 3.01
CA TYR A 14 -5.22 6.49 1.97
C TYR A 14 -5.42 5.83 0.61
N LEU A 15 -5.32 6.63 -0.46
CA LEU A 15 -5.28 6.12 -1.83
C LEU A 15 -3.89 5.62 -2.16
N VAL A 16 -3.79 4.56 -2.96
CA VAL A 16 -2.51 4.02 -3.43
C VAL A 16 -2.41 4.23 -4.94
N ALA A 17 -1.36 4.93 -5.36
CA ALA A 17 -1.05 5.18 -6.77
C ALA A 17 0.25 4.47 -7.15
N ASP A 18 0.30 3.85 -8.33
CA ASP A 18 1.51 3.23 -8.85
C ASP A 18 2.50 4.25 -9.41
N ALA A 19 3.67 3.78 -9.87
CA ALA A 19 4.70 4.61 -10.47
C ALA A 19 4.24 5.39 -11.72
N ASP A 20 3.19 4.92 -12.41
CA ASP A 20 2.59 5.59 -13.56
C ASP A 20 1.50 6.60 -13.16
N GLY A 21 1.29 6.81 -11.85
CA GLY A 21 0.23 7.67 -11.31
C GLY A 21 -1.17 7.05 -11.38
N ARG A 22 -1.29 5.76 -11.68
CA ARG A 22 -2.58 5.08 -11.77
C ARG A 22 -3.03 4.57 -10.40
N LEU A 23 -4.34 4.73 -10.14
CA LEU A 23 -4.91 4.28 -8.88
C LEU A 23 -4.93 2.74 -8.77
N VAL A 24 -4.22 2.23 -7.77
CA VAL A 24 -4.20 0.80 -7.39
C VAL A 24 -5.41 0.47 -6.53
N GLY A 25 -5.74 1.33 -5.57
CA GLY A 25 -6.87 1.15 -4.65
C GLY A 25 -6.75 2.01 -3.40
N ARG A 26 -7.39 1.56 -2.32
CA ARG A 26 -7.38 2.23 -1.01
C ARG A 26 -6.78 1.31 0.04
N VAL A 27 -5.93 1.84 0.91
CA VAL A 27 -5.37 1.11 2.04
C VAL A 27 -6.49 0.72 3.00
N GLU A 28 -6.60 -0.57 3.29
CA GLU A 28 -7.52 -1.13 4.27
C GLU A 28 -6.84 -1.20 5.65
N CYS A 29 -5.65 -1.80 5.71
CA CYS A 29 -4.86 -1.94 6.94
C CYS A 29 -3.39 -2.27 6.65
N ALA A 30 -2.52 -2.05 7.64
CA ALA A 30 -1.14 -2.54 7.63
C ALA A 30 -1.10 -4.05 7.88
N MET A 31 -0.14 -4.72 7.24
CA MET A 31 0.10 -6.15 7.28
C MET A 31 1.51 -6.43 7.82
N TYR A 32 1.64 -7.55 8.51
CA TYR A 32 2.85 -8.02 9.18
C TYR A 32 3.24 -9.38 8.55
N GLY A 33 3.99 -9.33 7.46
CA GLY A 33 4.34 -10.50 6.65
C GLY A 33 5.60 -11.23 7.13
N THR A 34 6.64 -10.49 7.50
CA THR A 34 7.96 -11.05 7.86
C THR A 34 8.25 -11.01 9.34
N GLN A 35 7.77 -9.99 10.06
CA GLN A 35 7.96 -9.84 11.51
C GLN A 35 6.64 -9.50 12.20
N PRO A 36 6.31 -10.12 13.34
CA PRO A 36 5.03 -9.91 14.02
C PRO A 36 4.88 -8.50 14.62
N GLU A 37 5.98 -7.79 14.84
CA GLU A 37 5.96 -6.47 15.51
C GLU A 37 6.16 -5.30 14.54
N VAL A 38 6.60 -5.58 13.30
CA VAL A 38 6.94 -4.55 12.32
C VAL A 38 6.04 -4.71 11.09
N PRO A 39 5.16 -3.74 10.80
CA PRO A 39 4.38 -3.78 9.58
C PRO A 39 5.33 -3.59 8.39
N ASP A 40 5.23 -4.48 7.42
CA ASP A 40 6.10 -4.53 6.24
C ASP A 40 5.30 -4.53 4.94
N ALA A 41 3.97 -4.47 5.02
CA ALA A 41 3.09 -4.39 3.87
C ALA A 41 1.78 -3.66 4.19
N LEU A 42 1.06 -3.28 3.15
CA LEU A 42 -0.28 -2.70 3.18
C LEU A 42 -1.25 -3.60 2.42
N SER A 43 -2.40 -3.88 3.01
CA SER A 43 -3.55 -4.46 2.30
C SER A 43 -4.29 -3.34 1.57
N VAL A 44 -4.39 -3.46 0.26
CA VAL A 44 -5.03 -2.46 -0.60
C VAL A 44 -6.27 -3.08 -1.26
N ARG A 45 -7.42 -2.47 -1.02
CA ARG A 45 -8.70 -2.86 -1.61
C ARG A 45 -9.00 -2.01 -2.84
N ARG A 46 -9.37 -2.63 -3.96
CA ARG A 46 -9.65 -1.94 -5.22
C ARG A 46 -11.16 -1.78 -5.45
N GLY A 47 -11.73 -0.61 -5.19
CA GLY A 47 -13.16 -0.32 -5.44
C GLY A 47 -14.12 -0.90 -4.39
N PHE A 48 -15.42 -0.59 -4.53
CA PHE A 48 -16.47 -0.96 -3.56
C PHE A 48 -16.93 -2.42 -3.66
N PHE A 49 -16.74 -3.06 -4.82
CA PHE A 49 -17.25 -4.42 -5.10
C PHE A 49 -16.15 -5.47 -5.34
N ALA A 50 -14.86 -5.11 -5.33
CA ALA A 50 -13.84 -6.11 -5.62
C ALA A 50 -13.52 -6.96 -4.38
N ARG A 51 -13.78 -8.26 -4.49
CA ARG A 51 -13.27 -9.32 -3.59
C ARG A 51 -11.74 -9.46 -3.60
N ARG A 52 -11.03 -8.77 -4.51
CA ARG A 52 -9.58 -8.92 -4.68
C ARG A 52 -8.82 -7.83 -3.93
N ARG A 53 -8.11 -8.25 -2.89
CA ARG A 53 -7.12 -7.44 -2.16
C ARG A 53 -5.76 -7.61 -2.82
N ARG A 54 -4.98 -6.54 -2.87
CA ARG A 54 -3.56 -6.59 -3.26
C ARG A 54 -2.71 -6.31 -2.04
N LEU A 55 -1.59 -7.01 -1.95
CA LEU A 55 -0.60 -6.77 -0.92
C LEU A 55 0.49 -5.88 -1.52
N VAL A 56 0.70 -4.73 -0.89
CA VAL A 56 1.71 -3.76 -1.27
C VAL A 56 2.82 -3.81 -0.24
N PRO A 57 4.00 -4.35 -0.57
CA PRO A 57 5.10 -4.41 0.37
C PRO A 57 5.72 -3.02 0.58
N ALA A 58 6.32 -2.78 1.75
CA ALA A 58 6.84 -1.47 2.15
C ALA A 58 8.03 -1.02 1.31
N ASP A 59 8.77 -1.96 0.73
CA ASP A 59 9.85 -1.73 -0.24
C ASP A 59 9.34 -1.16 -1.57
N ALA A 60 8.08 -1.42 -1.93
CA ALA A 60 7.42 -0.87 -3.11
C ALA A 60 6.87 0.55 -2.87
N ILE A 61 6.88 1.05 -1.64
CA ILE A 61 6.40 2.41 -1.33
C ILE A 61 7.53 3.40 -1.53
N ASP A 62 7.33 4.34 -2.44
CA ASP A 62 8.28 5.43 -2.71
C ASP A 62 8.03 6.61 -1.76
N GLN A 63 6.77 7.01 -1.64
CA GLN A 63 6.38 8.19 -0.86
C GLN A 63 5.01 8.05 -0.21
N ILE A 64 4.82 8.71 0.94
CA ILE A 64 3.52 8.88 1.60
C ILE A 64 3.24 10.37 1.72
N ASP A 65 2.32 10.87 0.91
CA ASP A 65 1.78 12.22 1.04
C ASP A 65 0.63 12.23 2.06
N ARG A 66 0.95 12.72 3.25
CA ARG A 66 -0.02 12.86 4.36
C ARG A 66 -0.99 14.01 4.17
N SER A 67 -0.68 14.98 3.31
CA SER A 67 -1.54 16.13 3.07
C SER A 67 -2.73 15.78 2.17
N SER A 68 -2.48 14.98 1.13
CA SER A 68 -3.51 14.50 0.20
C SER A 68 -4.07 13.12 0.57
N GLY A 69 -3.41 12.39 1.47
CA GLY A 69 -3.81 11.03 1.84
C GLY A 69 -3.48 10.01 0.74
N VAL A 70 -2.33 10.16 0.09
CA VAL A 70 -1.90 9.32 -1.04
C VAL A 70 -0.57 8.63 -0.72
N VAL A 71 -0.50 7.33 -1.01
CA VAL A 71 0.70 6.50 -0.99
C VAL A 71 1.14 6.25 -2.42
N GLY A 72 2.31 6.75 -2.80
CA GLY A 72 2.92 6.54 -4.11
C GLY A 72 3.85 5.33 -4.09
N LEU A 73 3.74 4.48 -5.11
CA LEU A 73 4.60 3.31 -5.27
C LEU A 73 5.70 3.57 -6.29
N SER A 74 6.85 2.91 -6.09
CA SER A 74 7.98 2.91 -7.03
C SER A 74 7.81 1.91 -8.18
N VAL A 75 6.82 1.02 -8.07
CA VAL A 75 6.55 -0.06 -9.04
C VAL A 75 5.20 0.09 -9.70
N ALA A 76 5.06 -0.47 -10.90
CA ALA A 76 3.78 -0.58 -11.58
C ALA A 76 2.84 -1.54 -10.85
N ARG A 77 1.54 -1.25 -10.87
CA ARG A 77 0.51 -2.07 -10.21
C ARG A 77 0.48 -3.55 -10.64
N ASP A 78 0.94 -3.86 -11.85
CA ASP A 78 0.92 -5.22 -12.39
C ASP A 78 2.07 -6.08 -11.84
N SER A 79 3.12 -5.44 -11.31
CA SER A 79 4.20 -6.09 -10.56
C SER A 79 3.80 -6.45 -9.13
N LEU A 80 2.71 -5.88 -8.61
CA LEU A 80 2.18 -6.21 -7.28
C LEU A 80 1.52 -7.60 -7.30
N ARG A 81 1.97 -8.49 -6.41
CA ARG A 81 1.36 -9.81 -6.21
C ARG A 81 -0.11 -9.63 -5.79
N SER A 82 -1.03 -10.17 -6.59
CA SER A 82 -2.43 -10.31 -6.17
C SER A 82 -2.55 -11.48 -5.19
N PHE A 83 -3.19 -11.26 -4.05
CA PHE A 83 -3.65 -12.38 -3.23
C PHE A 83 -4.87 -13.02 -3.94
N LEU A 84 -4.83 -14.35 -4.10
CA LEU A 84 -5.92 -15.15 -4.67
C LEU A 84 -7.13 -15.18 -3.74
#